data_AF-A0A961UAA5-F1
#
_entry.id   AF-A0A961UAA5-F1
#
_cell.length_a   1.000
_cell.length_b   1.000
_cell.length_c   1.000
_cell.angle_alpha   90.00
_cell.angle_beta   90.00
_cell.angle_gamma   90.00
#
_symmetry.space_group_name_H-M   'P 1'
#
loop_
_entity.id
_entity.type
_entity.pdbx_description
1 polymer ?
#
loop_
_entity_poly.entity_id
_entity_poly.type
_entity_poly.pdbx_seq_one_letter_code
_entity_poly.pdbx_strand_id
1 'polypeptide(L)' 'ARIPQAELADLIVELRSATAGVGTYVSRFDHLAELSGRLADQAIEAQSSRAA' A
#
# COMPACT_ATOMS: atom_id res chain seq x y z
N ALA A 1 -13.17 4.70 -2.54
CA ALA A 1 -12.47 4.21 -1.32
C ALA A 1 -11.13 4.95 -1.19
N ARG A 2 -10.58 5.03 0.01
CA ARG A 2 -9.19 5.46 0.25
C ARG A 2 -8.47 4.32 0.95
N ILE A 3 -7.33 3.92 0.40
CA ILE A 3 -6.55 2.76 0.84
C ILE A 3 -5.08 3.22 0.89
N PRO A 4 -4.29 2.82 1.90
CA PRO A 4 -2.85 3.07 1.91
C PRO A 4 -2.18 2.51 0.66
N GLN A 5 -1.25 3.26 0.07
CA GLN A 5 -0.58 2.82 -1.16
C GLN A 5 0.23 1.53 -0.96
N ALA A 6 0.72 1.27 0.27
CA ALA A 6 1.42 0.03 0.60
C ALA A 6 0.53 -1.22 0.49
N GLU A 7 -0.80 -1.08 0.60
CA GLU A 7 -1.77 -2.17 0.48
C GLU A 7 -2.31 -2.34 -0.95
N LEU A 8 -1.92 -1.46 -1.89
CA LEU A 8 -2.27 -1.65 -3.30
C LEU A 8 -1.45 -2.77 -3.96
N ALA A 9 -0.33 -3.16 -3.35
CA ALA A 9 0.38 -4.37 -3.73
C ALA A 9 -0.57 -5.57 -3.58
N ASP A 10 -0.65 -6.40 -4.61
CA ASP A 10 -1.51 -7.60 -4.70
C ASP A 10 -3.04 -7.38 -4.74
N LEU A 11 -3.54 -6.15 -4.53
CA LEU A 11 -4.98 -5.87 -4.60
C LEU A 11 -5.63 -6.32 -5.92
N ILE A 12 -4.93 -6.20 -7.05
CA ILE A 12 -5.46 -6.66 -8.34
C ILE A 12 -5.69 -8.17 -8.37
N VAL A 13 -4.85 -8.95 -7.69
CA VAL A 13 -4.97 -10.40 -7.59
C VAL A 13 -6.21 -10.75 -6.78
N GLU A 14 -6.38 -10.12 -5.63
CA GLU A 14 -7.54 -10.29 -4.75
C GLU A 14 -8.85 -9.93 -5.47
N LEU A 15 -8.88 -8.77 -6.15
CA LEU A 15 -10.06 -8.29 -6.88
C LEU A 15 -10.46 -9.26 -7.99
N ARG A 16 -9.50 -9.73 -8.79
CA ARG A 16 -9.79 -10.66 -9.88
C ARG A 16 -10.22 -12.03 -9.36
N SER A 17 -9.64 -12.50 -8.26
CA SER A 17 -10.08 -13.72 -7.58
C SER A 17 -11.54 -13.61 -7.12
N ALA A 18 -11.89 -12.51 -6.45
CA ALA A 18 -13.24 -12.26 -5.93
C ALA A 18 -14.30 -12.04 -7.02
N THR A 19 -13.90 -11.62 -8.21
CA THR A 19 -14.81 -11.25 -9.32
C THR A 19 -14.78 -12.23 -10.49
N ALA A 20 -14.24 -13.44 -10.31
CA ALA A 20 -14.04 -14.40 -11.40
C ALA A 20 -13.33 -13.79 -12.63
N GLY A 21 -12.42 -12.86 -12.38
CA GLY A 21 -11.51 -12.29 -13.37
C GLY A 21 -11.99 -11.05 -14.12
N VAL A 22 -13.22 -10.56 -13.91
CA VAL A 22 -13.77 -9.41 -14.66
C VAL A 22 -13.60 -8.05 -13.98
N GLY A 23 -13.24 -8.03 -12.70
CA GLY A 23 -13.02 -6.79 -11.95
C GLY A 23 -11.72 -6.07 -12.33
N THR A 24 -11.79 -4.74 -12.35
CA THR A 24 -10.65 -3.84 -12.56
C THR A 24 -10.73 -2.65 -11.60
N TYR A 25 -9.62 -1.95 -11.41
CA TYR A 25 -9.59 -0.69 -10.64
C TYR A 25 -8.63 0.32 -11.27
N VAL A 26 -8.81 1.59 -10.88
CA VAL A 26 -7.86 2.66 -11.12
C VAL A 26 -7.48 3.29 -9.78
N SER A 27 -6.23 3.71 -9.65
CA SER A 27 -5.73 4.38 -8.44
C SER A 27 -5.08 5.70 -8.81
N ARG A 28 -5.30 6.72 -7.97
CA ARG A 28 -4.61 7.99 -8.03
C ARG A 28 -4.20 8.39 -6.62
N PHE A 29 -3.09 9.12 -6.51
CA PHE A 29 -2.72 9.77 -5.26
C PHE A 29 -3.79 10.78 -4.84
N ASP A 30 -4.08 10.83 -3.54
CA ASP A 30 -5.02 11.77 -2.93
C ASP A 30 -4.27 12.65 -1.94
N HIS A 31 -3.67 12.04 -0.90
CA HIS A 31 -2.89 12.73 0.12
C HIS A 31 -1.94 11.75 0.84
N LEU A 32 -1.02 12.30 1.63
CA LEU A 32 -0.26 11.55 2.62
C LEU A 32 -1.02 11.57 3.95
N ALA A 33 -1.15 10.42 4.57
CA ALA A 33 -1.69 10.26 5.92
C ALA A 33 -0.55 9.98 6.91
N GLU A 34 -0.78 10.30 8.18
CA GLU A 34 0.18 10.02 9.25
C GLU A 34 0.41 8.51 9.40
N LEU A 35 1.67 8.10 9.39
CA LEU A 35 2.09 6.75 9.71
C LEU A 35 2.54 6.71 11.17
N SER A 36 1.92 5.86 11.99
CA SER A 36 2.20 5.78 13.42
C SER A 36 2.45 4.34 13.90
N GLY A 37 3.06 4.22 15.08
CA GLY A 37 3.39 2.94 15.70
C GLY A 37 4.47 2.16 14.93
N ARG A 38 4.42 0.83 15.02
CA ARG A 38 5.46 -0.08 14.51
C ARG A 38 5.81 0.12 13.02
N LEU A 39 4.83 0.48 12.20
CA LEU A 39 5.07 0.71 10.77
C LEU A 39 5.95 1.96 10.53
N ALA A 40 5.81 2.99 11.37
CA ALA A 40 6.67 4.16 11.33
C ALA A 40 8.11 3.79 11.74
N ASP A 41 8.25 3.01 12.82
CA ASP A 41 9.56 2.54 13.31
C ASP A 41 10.29 1.74 12.21
N GLN A 42 9.59 0.81 11.55
CA GLN A 42 10.13 0.01 10.45
C GLN A 42 10.55 0.85 9.25
N ALA A 43 9.77 1.88 8.90
CA ALA A 43 10.11 2.78 7.80
C ALA A 43 11.40 3.57 8.10
N ILE A 44 11.59 4.00 9.35
CA ILE A 44 12.79 4.71 9.81
C ILE A 44 14.02 3.77 9.76
N GLU A 45 13.89 2.53 10.22
CA GLU A 45 14.96 1.53 10.20
C GLU A 45 15.36 1.14 8.77
N ALA A 46 14.39 0.96 7.87
CA ALA A 46 14.65 0.71 6.45
C ALA A 46 15.37 1.89 5.77
N GLN A 47 15.14 3.12 6.24
CA GLN A 47 15.81 4.30 5.72
C GLN A 47 17.23 4.44 6.27
N SER A 48 17.47 4.16 7.56
CA SER A 48 18.79 4.26 8.17
C SER A 48 19.78 3.23 7.60
N SER A 49 19.32 2.00 7.37
CA SER A 49 20.12 0.92 6.75
C SER A 49 20.55 1.21 5.31
N ARG A 50 19.81 2.02 4.55
CA ARG A 50 20.18 2.45 3.18
C ARG A 50 21.23 3.54 3.14
N ALA A 51 21.43 4.26 4.24
CA ALA A 51 22.34 5.41 4.32
C ALA A 51 23.74 5.03 4.85
N ALA A 52 23.89 3.83 5.40
CA ALA A 52 25.16 3.24 5.84
C ALA A 52 25.85 2.49 4.69
#